data_AF-A0A2E9YJF9-F1
#
_entry.id   AF-A0A2E9YJF9-F1
#
_cell.length_a   1.000
_cell.length_b   1.000
_cell.length_c   1.000
_cell.angle_alpha   90.00
_cell.angle_beta   90.00
_cell.angle_gamma   90.00
#
_symmetry.space_group_name_H-M   'P 1'
#
loop_
_entity.id
_entity.type
_entity.pdbx_description
1 polymer ?
#
loop_
_entity_poly.entity_id
_entity_poly.type
_entity_poly.pdbx_seq_one_letter_code
_entity_poly.pdbx_strand_id
1 'polypeptide(L)'
;MFIFVSGITPVPYKIATISSGFLGIPLHIFVIASIFSRGLRFYLVSLICMKIGQRAEDFIKRYFVFVSLILVVVMAILFFLGQILYEN
;
A
#
# COMPACT_ATOMS: atom_id res chain seq x y z
N MET A 1 12.07 -4.91 -9.35
CA MET A 1 11.30 -3.69 -9.72
C MET A 1 9.86 -3.71 -9.16
N PHE A 2 9.11 -4.82 -9.24
CA PHE A 2 7.73 -4.93 -8.75
C PHE A 2 7.50 -4.56 -7.26
N ILE A 3 8.44 -4.85 -6.35
CA ILE A 3 8.30 -4.56 -4.91
C ILE A 3 8.32 -3.05 -4.62
N PHE A 4 9.11 -2.28 -5.37
CA PHE A 4 9.18 -0.81 -5.26
C PHE A 4 7.87 -0.17 -5.74
N VAL A 5 7.30 -0.68 -6.84
CA VAL A 5 6.03 -0.18 -7.39
C VAL A 5 4.84 -0.62 -6.52
N SER A 6 4.88 -1.84 -5.96
CA SER A 6 3.89 -2.35 -5.00
C SER A 6 3.92 -1.64 -3.65
N GLY A 7 5.04 -1.00 -3.28
CA GLY A 7 5.19 -0.25 -2.03
C GLY A 7 4.64 1.18 -2.09
N ILE A 8 4.56 1.75 -3.30
CA ILE A 8 4.07 3.12 -3.56
C ILE A 8 2.58 3.10 -3.95
N THR A 9 2.11 2.01 -4.57
CA THR A 9 0.67 1.77 -4.74
C THR A 9 0.05 1.44 -3.38
N PRO A 10 -1.18 1.90 -3.06
CA PRO A 10 -1.81 1.62 -1.76
C PRO A 10 -2.35 0.18 -1.68
N VAL A 11 -1.57 -0.78 -2.15
CA VAL A 11 -1.82 -2.21 -1.98
C VAL A 11 -1.66 -2.53 -0.49
N PRO A 12 -2.58 -3.30 0.12
CA PRO A 12 -2.47 -3.69 1.51
C PRO A 12 -1.18 -4.50 1.69
N TYR A 13 -0.30 -4.00 2.55
CA TYR A 13 1.03 -4.56 2.79
C TYR A 13 1.04 -6.08 3.05
N LYS A 14 -0.02 -6.61 3.67
CA LYS A 14 -0.16 -8.05 3.90
C LYS A 14 -0.18 -8.85 2.59
N ILE A 15 -0.91 -8.37 1.57
CA ILE A 15 -0.97 -9.03 0.27
C ILE A 15 0.40 -8.95 -0.40
N ALA A 16 1.03 -7.77 -0.40
CA ALA A 16 2.39 -7.61 -0.95
C ALA A 16 3.42 -8.53 -0.26
N THR A 17 3.30 -8.72 1.06
CA THR A 17 4.17 -9.64 1.82
C THR A 17 3.94 -11.10 1.41
N ILE A 18 2.68 -11.55 1.34
CA ILE A 18 2.34 -12.92 0.93
C ILE A 18 2.80 -13.18 -0.51
N SER A 19 2.54 -12.24 -1.44
CA SER A 19 3.00 -12.33 -2.83
C SER A 19 4.53 -12.34 -2.93
N SER A 20 5.24 -11.55 -2.12
CA SER A 20 6.71 -11.55 -2.12
C SER A 20 7.32 -12.88 -1.68
N GLY A 21 6.68 -13.57 -0.72
CA GLY A 21 7.07 -14.91 -0.28
C GLY A 21 6.78 -15.95 -1.36
N PHE A 22 5.63 -15.87 -2.02
CA PHE A 22 5.27 -16.75 -3.14
C PHE A 22 6.23 -16.60 -4.34
N LEU A 23 6.70 -15.38 -4.61
CA LEU A 23 7.63 -15.06 -5.69
C LEU A 23 9.11 -15.34 -5.34
N GLY A 24 9.40 -15.89 -4.15
CA GLY A 24 10.78 -16.23 -3.76
C GLY A 24 11.70 -15.03 -3.66
N ILE A 25 11.16 -13.85 -3.34
CA ILE A 25 11.94 -12.62 -3.28
C ILE A 25 12.96 -12.72 -2.15
N PRO A 26 14.25 -12.41 -2.39
CA PRO A 26 15.26 -12.51 -1.36
C PRO A 26 14.96 -11.56 -0.20
N LEU A 27 15.09 -12.09 1.02
CA LEU A 27 14.68 -11.46 2.27
C LEU A 27 15.35 -10.08 2.47
N HIS A 28 16.60 -9.92 2.05
CA HIS A 28 17.33 -8.65 2.15
C HIS A 28 16.69 -7.54 1.32
N ILE A 29 16.26 -7.81 0.08
CA ILE A 29 15.59 -6.82 -0.78
C ILE A 29 14.21 -6.51 -0.22
N PHE A 30 13.49 -7.54 0.24
CA PHE A 30 12.16 -7.38 0.82
C PHE A 30 12.18 -6.48 2.05
N VAL A 31 13.14 -6.66 2.96
CA VAL A 31 13.25 -5.86 4.19
C VAL A 31 13.57 -4.41 3.88
N ILE A 32 14.54 -4.14 3.00
CA ILE A 32 14.92 -2.77 2.62
C ILE A 32 13.73 -2.06 1.95
N ALA A 33 13.09 -2.72 0.99
CA ALA A 33 11.93 -2.16 0.29
C ALA A 33 10.74 -1.94 1.23
N SER A 34 10.51 -2.85 2.18
CA SER A 34 9.43 -2.74 3.17
C SER A 34 9.65 -1.60 4.15
N ILE A 35 10.89 -1.42 4.63
CA ILE A 35 11.26 -0.32 5.52
C ILE A 35 11.05 1.02 4.80
N PHE A 36 11.50 1.15 3.55
CA PHE A 36 11.28 2.38 2.77
C PHE A 36 9.79 2.65 2.53
N SER A 37 9.03 1.65 2.11
CA SER A 37 7.60 1.81 1.79
C SER A 37 6.77 2.15 3.03
N ARG A 38 7.02 1.48 4.15
CA ARG A 38 6.34 1.73 5.43
C ARG A 38 6.80 3.04 6.05
N GLY A 39 8.11 3.26 6.09
CA GLY A 39 8.73 4.46 6.64
C GLY A 39 8.22 5.71 5.94
N LEU A 40 8.22 5.73 4.61
CA LEU A 40 7.75 6.88 3.84
C LEU A 40 6.27 7.19 4.10
N ARG A 41 5.41 6.16 4.17
CA ARG A 41 3.98 6.34 4.46
C ARG A 41 3.75 6.99 5.83
N PHE A 42 4.37 6.45 6.89
CA PHE A 42 4.19 7.00 8.24
C PHE A 42 4.90 8.35 8.41
N TYR A 43 6.04 8.53 7.75
CA TYR A 43 6.77 9.78 7.76
C TYR A 43 5.97 10.89 7.09
N LEU A 44 5.37 10.64 5.92
CA LEU A 44 4.46 11.58 5.25
C LEU A 44 3.27 11.96 6.15
N VAL A 45 2.63 10.96 6.76
CA VAL A 45 1.51 11.18 7.69
C VAL A 45 1.95 12.04 8.88
N SER A 46 3.11 11.73 9.47
CA SER A 46 3.67 12.48 10.60
C SER A 46 4.02 13.93 10.21
N LEU A 47 4.59 14.16 9.03
CA LEU A 47 4.94 15.48 8.50
C LEU A 47 3.70 16.34 8.27
N ILE A 48 2.64 15.74 7.74
CA ILE A 48 1.33 16.38 7.54
C ILE A 48 0.69 16.70 8.89
N CYS A 49 0.76 15.77 9.85
CA CYS A 49 0.25 15.97 11.20
C CYS A 49 1.02 17.06 11.96
N MET A 50 2.33 17.17 11.75
CA MET A 50 3.16 18.25 12.30
C MET A 50 2.75 19.63 11.78
N LYS A 51 2.38 19.74 10.50
CA LYS A 51 1.95 21.01 9.90
C LYS A 51 0.51 21.41 10.27
N ILE A 52 -0.38 20.44 10.48
CA ILE A 52 -1.84 20.69 10.60
C ILE A 52 -2.33 20.53 12.07
N GLY A 53 -1.55 19.90 12.94
CA GLY A 53 -1.88 19.71 14.35
C GLY A 53 -2.98 18.66 14.61
N GLN A 54 -3.57 18.69 15.81
CA GLN A 54 -4.48 17.67 16.36
C GLN A 54 -5.67 17.30 15.47
N ARG A 55 -6.16 18.21 14.61
CA ARG A 55 -7.27 17.92 13.67
C ARG A 55 -6.91 16.91 12.59
N ALA A 56 -5.62 16.78 12.25
CA ALA A 56 -5.18 15.80 11.25
C ALA A 56 -5.22 14.37 11.80
N GLU A 57 -4.95 14.17 13.09
CA GLU A 57 -4.89 12.84 13.69
C GLU A 57 -6.25 12.13 13.67
N ASP A 58 -7.33 12.84 14.00
CA ASP A 58 -8.70 12.30 13.95
C ASP A 58 -9.14 12.02 12.52
N PHE A 59 -8.78 12.89 11.57
CA PHE A 59 -9.10 12.70 10.16
C PHE A 59 -8.37 11.48 9.60
N ILE A 60 -7.08 11.34 9.90
CA ILE A 60 -6.28 10.19 9.47
C ILE A 60 -6.82 8.91 10.11
N LYS A 61 -7.05 8.85 11.43
CA LYS A 61 -7.61 7.65 12.07
C LYS A 61 -8.96 7.23 11.49
N ARG A 62 -9.85 8.19 11.19
CA ARG A 62 -11.20 7.89 10.70
C ARG A 62 -11.25 7.47 9.23
N TYR A 63 -10.45 8.10 8.37
CA TYR A 63 -10.53 7.87 6.93
C TYR A 63 -9.49 6.87 6.40
N PHE A 64 -8.39 6.63 7.11
CA PHE A 64 -7.31 5.77 6.60
C PHE A 64 -7.73 4.31 6.41
N VAL A 65 -8.57 3.77 7.29
CA VAL A 65 -9.13 2.41 7.14
C VAL A 65 -10.07 2.37 5.93
N PHE A 66 -10.93 3.37 5.79
CA PHE A 66 -11.93 3.43 4.72
C PHE A 66 -11.28 3.63 3.34
N VAL A 67 -10.30 4.54 3.24
CA VAL A 67 -9.50 4.77 2.03
C VAL A 67 -8.70 3.53 1.66
N SER A 68 -8.08 2.87 2.64
CA SER A 68 -7.34 1.62 2.38
C SER A 68 -8.27 0.51 1.88
N LEU A 69 -9.49 0.41 2.42
CA LEU A 69 -10.48 -0.58 2.01
C LEU A 69 -11.00 -0.31 0.59
N ILE A 70 -11.39 0.94 0.29
CA ILE A 70 -11.84 1.33 -1.05
C ILE A 70 -10.79 1.00 -2.10
N LEU A 71 -9.53 1.29 -1.82
CA LEU A 71 -8.46 1.08 -2.78
C LEU A 71 -8.19 -0.40 -3.06
N VAL A 72 -8.32 -1.27 -2.04
CA VAL A 72 -8.30 -2.72 -2.22
C VAL A 72 -9.41 -3.17 -3.15
N VAL A 73 -10.64 -2.69 -2.92
CA VAL A 73 -11.80 -3.05 -3.74
C VAL A 73 -11.61 -2.58 -5.17
N VAL A 74 -11.14 -1.35 -5.40
CA VAL A 74 -10.87 -0.81 -6.73
C VAL A 74 -9.78 -1.59 -7.46
N MET A 75 -8.67 -1.93 -6.79
CA MET A 75 -7.61 -2.76 -7.39
C MET A 75 -8.13 -4.16 -7.75
N ALA A 76 -8.94 -4.78 -6.90
CA ALA A 76 -9.53 -6.08 -7.17
C ALA A 76 -10.47 -6.03 -8.38
N ILE A 77 -11.30 -4.99 -8.49
CA ILE A 77 -12.19 -4.76 -9.64
C ILE A 77 -11.37 -4.56 -10.92
N LEU A 78 -10.35 -3.70 -10.89
CA LEU A 78 -9.46 -3.48 -12.05
C LEU A 78 -8.77 -4.76 -12.51
N PHE A 79 -8.33 -5.60 -11.56
CA PHE A 79 -7.70 -6.88 -11.88
C PHE A 79 -8.69 -7.85 -12.53
N PHE A 80 -9.88 -8.01 -11.96
CA PHE A 80 -10.93 -8.87 -12.54
C PHE A 80 -11.39 -8.36 -13.90
N LEU A 81 -11.56 -7.06 -14.06
CA LEU A 81 -11.91 -6.45 -15.34
C LEU A 81 -10.82 -6.68 -16.38
N GLY A 82 -9.54 -6.55 -16.00
CA GLY A 82 -8.40 -6.84 -16.87
C GLY A 82 -8.30 -8.31 -17.29
N GLN A 83 -8.67 -9.25 -16.40
CA GLN A 83 -8.77 -10.68 -16.76
C GLN A 83 -9.87 -10.90 -17.80
N ILE A 84 -11.08 -10.35 -17.57
CA ILE A 84 -12.22 -10.48 -18.49
C ILE A 84 -11.91 -9.87 -19.87
N LEU A 85 -11.18 -8.75 -19.92
CA LEU A 85 -10.82 -8.07 -21.18
C LEU A 85 -9.67 -8.74 -21.93
N TYR A 86 -8.85 -9.55 -21.26
CA TYR A 86 -7.76 -10.32 -21.88
C TYR A 86 -8.22 -11.70 -22.38
N GLU A 87 -9.32 -12.22 -21.80
CA GLU A 87 -9.91 -13.51 -22.17
C GLU A 87 -10.89 -13.41 -23.37
N ASN A 88 -11.13 -12.21 -23.91
CA ASN A 88 -12.01 -11.91 -25.05
C ASN A 88 -11.23 -11.22 -26.18
#